data_AF-A0A950AJG5-F1
#
_entry.id   AF-A0A950AJG5-F1
#
_cell.length_a   1.000
_cell.length_b   1.000
_cell.length_c   1.000
_cell.angle_alpha   90.00
_cell.angle_beta   90.00
_cell.angle_gamma   90.00
#
_symmetry.space_group_name_H-M   'P 1'
#
loop_
_entity.id
_entity.type
_entity.pdbx_description
1 polymer ?
#
loop_
_entity_poly.entity_id
_entity_poly.type
_entity_poly.pdbx_seq_one_letter_code
_entity_poly.pdbx_strand_id
1 'polypeptide(L)'
;MEWAVESSFRFFPLIKDKELGYRLHDADLATNKILALAGRQTARDFIDALYLDQNYLSLGALAWAASGKDPGLTPELILNEAKRESRYSQQALEQALADMDLVLPVDVQRTKQSWLQACSEAEKLFEMLPLDQVGCLYLDQQGKPKTPTAETLSRLKPHFGTLRGTLPRIVQYEKEELPPPRV
;
A
#
# COMPACT_ATOMS: atom_id res chain seq x y z
N MET A 1 15.59 -14.48 3.96
CA MET A 1 14.90 -13.18 3.77
C MET A 1 15.95 -12.09 3.85
N GLU A 2 16.32 -11.49 2.72
CA GLU A 2 17.12 -10.27 2.74
C GLU A 2 16.16 -9.08 2.79
N TRP A 3 16.14 -8.37 3.93
CA TRP A 3 15.37 -7.15 4.06
C TRP A 3 16.23 -5.96 3.65
N ALA A 4 15.73 -5.21 2.66
CA ALA A 4 16.17 -3.86 2.37
C ALA A 4 16.12 -3.01 3.65
N VAL A 5 17.05 -2.06 3.76
CA VAL A 5 17.20 -1.13 4.89
C VAL A 5 15.83 -0.67 5.40
N GLU A 6 15.56 -0.94 6.68
CA GLU A 6 14.30 -0.57 7.32
C GLU A 6 14.14 0.96 7.26
N SER A 7 13.19 1.44 6.44
CA SER A 7 12.85 2.85 6.45
C SER A 7 12.28 3.21 7.82
N SER A 8 12.86 4.25 8.42
CA SER A 8 12.38 4.81 9.69
C SER A 8 11.03 5.52 9.54
N PHE A 9 10.57 5.76 8.31
CA PHE A 9 9.27 6.36 8.01
C PHE A 9 8.18 5.29 7.89
N ARG A 10 7.07 5.46 8.61
CA ARG A 10 5.95 4.50 8.63
C ARG A 10 4.60 5.21 8.69
N PHE A 11 3.56 4.56 8.19
CA PHE A 11 2.18 4.99 8.38
C PHE A 11 1.65 4.55 9.74
N PHE A 12 1.97 3.34 10.18
CA PHE A 12 1.46 2.77 11.42
C PHE A 12 2.58 2.37 12.38
N PRO A 13 2.27 2.22 13.68
CA PRO A 13 3.18 1.59 14.63
C PRO A 13 3.49 0.14 14.26
N LEU A 14 4.55 -0.40 14.86
CA LEU A 14 4.85 -1.83 14.77
C LEU A 14 3.73 -2.66 15.40
N ILE A 15 3.44 -3.79 14.77
CA ILE A 15 2.52 -4.80 15.27
C ILE A 15 3.33 -5.88 15.97
N LYS A 16 2.87 -6.34 17.13
CA LYS A 16 3.48 -7.47 17.83
C LYS A 16 3.26 -8.75 17.02
N ASP A 17 4.35 -9.45 16.73
CA ASP A 17 4.33 -10.74 16.04
C ASP A 17 4.61 -11.87 17.04
N LYS A 18 3.91 -13.00 16.90
CA LYS A 18 4.02 -14.11 17.85
C LYS A 18 5.33 -14.86 17.72
N GLU A 19 5.94 -14.87 16.54
CA GLU A 19 7.12 -15.65 16.22
C GLU A 19 8.37 -14.76 16.18
N LEU A 20 8.24 -13.55 15.66
CA LEU A 20 9.36 -12.63 15.39
C LEU A 20 9.41 -11.42 16.35
N GLY A 21 8.50 -11.35 17.31
CA GLY A 21 8.41 -10.27 18.30
C GLY A 21 7.68 -9.03 17.78
N TYR A 22 8.15 -8.40 16.71
CA TYR A 22 7.49 -7.26 16.06
C TYR A 22 7.63 -7.30 14.54
N ARG A 23 6.61 -6.80 13.85
CA ARG A 23 6.58 -6.64 12.39
C ARG A 23 5.97 -5.29 11.99
N LEU A 24 6.24 -4.88 10.76
CA LEU A 24 5.55 -3.73 10.16
C LEU A 24 4.06 -4.02 9.96
N HIS A 25 3.25 -2.97 9.99
CA HIS A 25 1.85 -3.04 9.59
C HIS A 25 1.74 -3.42 8.10
N ASP A 26 0.66 -4.10 7.72
CA ASP A 26 0.50 -4.64 6.37
C ASP A 26 0.53 -3.53 5.30
N ALA A 27 -0.06 -2.38 5.60
CA ALA A 27 0.03 -1.17 4.76
C ALA A 27 1.48 -0.69 4.54
N ASP A 28 2.31 -0.77 5.58
CA ASP A 28 3.71 -0.38 5.49
C ASP A 28 4.53 -1.38 4.68
N LEU A 29 4.24 -2.67 4.82
CA LEU A 29 4.83 -3.72 3.99
C LEU A 29 4.42 -3.58 2.52
N ALA A 30 3.14 -3.34 2.24
CA ALA A 30 2.61 -3.19 0.89
C ALA A 30 3.20 -1.97 0.18
N THR A 31 3.31 -0.83 0.86
CA THR A 31 3.94 0.38 0.28
C THR A 31 5.44 0.18 0.03
N ASN A 32 6.16 -0.48 0.94
CA ASN A 32 7.58 -0.84 0.72
C ASN A 32 7.73 -1.80 -0.47
N LYS A 33 6.76 -2.70 -0.69
CA LYS A 33 6.74 -3.60 -1.83
C LYS A 33 6.62 -2.86 -3.17
N ILE A 34 5.78 -1.81 -3.23
CA ILE A 34 5.67 -0.96 -4.44
C ILE A 34 6.96 -0.16 -4.68
N LEU A 35 7.61 0.36 -3.64
CA LEU A 35 8.92 1.01 -3.78
C LEU A 35 10.00 0.03 -4.28
N ALA A 36 10.01 -1.21 -3.77
CA ALA A 36 10.91 -2.24 -4.27
C ALA A 36 10.64 -2.56 -5.75
N LEU A 37 9.37 -2.69 -6.15
CA LEU A 37 9.00 -2.90 -7.55
C LEU A 37 9.47 -1.75 -8.46
N ALA A 38 9.36 -0.51 -8.00
CA ALA A 38 9.85 0.65 -8.74
C ALA A 38 11.39 0.69 -8.84
N GLY A 39 12.10 0.18 -7.82
CA GLY A 39 13.56 0.26 -7.75
C GLY A 39 14.31 -0.92 -8.37
N ARG A 40 13.65 -2.03 -8.69
CA ARG A 40 14.30 -3.23 -9.25
C ARG A 40 13.32 -4.14 -10.01
N GLN A 41 13.84 -4.80 -11.03
CA GLN A 41 13.14 -5.86 -11.74
C GLN A 41 13.21 -7.19 -10.97
N THR A 42 12.17 -7.52 -10.21
CA THR A 42 11.97 -8.88 -9.67
C THR A 42 10.55 -9.37 -9.92
N ALA A 43 10.42 -10.58 -10.49
CA ALA A 43 9.10 -11.12 -10.83
C ALA A 43 8.23 -11.30 -9.58
N ARG A 44 8.84 -11.54 -8.41
CA ARG A 44 8.12 -11.63 -7.14
C ARG A 44 7.48 -10.30 -6.77
N ASP A 45 8.21 -9.19 -6.86
CA ASP A 45 7.64 -7.88 -6.51
C ASP A 45 6.49 -7.50 -7.47
N PHE A 46 6.57 -7.92 -8.73
CA PHE A 46 5.50 -7.77 -9.73
C PHE A 46 4.23 -8.57 -9.38
N ILE A 47 4.38 -9.86 -9.05
CA ILE A 47 3.25 -10.72 -8.65
C ILE A 47 2.66 -10.27 -7.31
N ASP A 48 3.50 -9.90 -6.34
CA ASP A 48 3.04 -9.35 -5.05
C ASP A 48 2.22 -8.07 -5.26
N ALA A 49 2.63 -7.18 -6.16
CA ALA A 49 1.89 -5.95 -6.45
C ALA A 49 0.50 -6.24 -7.03
N LEU A 50 0.38 -7.20 -7.95
CA LEU A 50 -0.91 -7.63 -8.50
C LEU A 50 -1.80 -8.31 -7.45
N TYR A 51 -1.19 -9.10 -6.57
CA TYR A 51 -1.92 -9.70 -5.47
C TYR A 51 -2.47 -8.62 -4.51
N LEU A 52 -1.66 -7.62 -4.17
CA LEU A 52 -2.06 -6.50 -3.33
C LEU A 52 -3.17 -5.66 -3.96
N ASP A 53 -3.07 -5.37 -5.26
CA ASP A 53 -4.07 -4.62 -6.02
C ASP A 53 -5.46 -5.29 -5.94
N GLN A 54 -5.49 -6.62 -6.02
CA GLN A 54 -6.73 -7.40 -6.01
C GLN A 54 -7.28 -7.67 -4.59
N ASN A 55 -6.43 -7.78 -3.58
CA ASN A 55 -6.81 -8.32 -2.27
C ASN A 55 -6.67 -7.34 -1.11
N TYR A 56 -6.03 -6.17 -1.32
CA TYR A 56 -5.75 -5.23 -0.24
C TYR A 56 -5.99 -3.77 -0.62
N LEU A 57 -5.08 -3.16 -1.38
CA LEU A 57 -5.12 -1.77 -1.81
C LEU A 57 -4.67 -1.72 -3.25
N SER A 58 -5.33 -0.89 -4.05
CA SER A 58 -5.00 -0.74 -5.47
C SER A 58 -3.55 -0.30 -5.66
N LEU A 59 -2.98 -0.65 -6.80
CA LEU A 59 -1.65 -0.19 -7.22
C LEU A 59 -1.53 1.34 -7.11
N GLY A 60 -2.57 2.05 -7.53
CA GLY A 60 -2.64 3.51 -7.40
C GLY A 60 -2.59 3.97 -5.95
N ALA A 61 -3.44 3.43 -5.06
CA ALA A 61 -3.45 3.86 -3.66
C ALA A 61 -2.11 3.59 -2.96
N LEU A 62 -1.44 2.48 -3.30
CA LEU A 62 -0.13 2.14 -2.75
C LEU A 62 0.99 3.01 -3.32
N ALA A 63 1.00 3.30 -4.63
CA ALA A 63 1.97 4.19 -5.25
C ALA A 63 1.80 5.63 -4.76
N TRP A 64 0.55 6.08 -4.58
CA TRP A 64 0.21 7.36 -3.96
C TRP A 64 0.81 7.47 -2.56
N ALA A 65 0.57 6.49 -1.70
CA ALA A 65 1.13 6.48 -0.36
C ALA A 65 2.66 6.35 -0.37
N ALA A 66 3.24 5.54 -1.26
CA ALA A 66 4.68 5.32 -1.34
C ALA A 66 5.49 6.61 -1.53
N SER A 67 4.95 7.61 -2.26
CA SER A 67 5.57 8.94 -2.40
C SER A 67 5.80 9.66 -1.06
N GLY A 68 4.99 9.38 -0.03
CA GLY A 68 5.17 9.94 1.31
C GLY A 68 6.38 9.36 2.04
N LYS A 69 6.84 8.16 1.66
CA LYS A 69 8.01 7.50 2.25
C LYS A 69 9.32 7.93 1.62
N ASP A 70 9.27 8.35 0.36
CA ASP A 70 10.39 8.89 -0.39
C ASP A 70 9.98 10.21 -1.06
N PRO A 71 10.15 11.36 -0.38
CA PRO A 71 9.69 12.66 -0.86
C PRO A 71 10.31 13.10 -2.20
N GLY A 72 11.36 12.42 -2.68
CA GLY A 72 11.95 12.66 -3.99
C GLY A 72 11.16 12.04 -5.15
N LEU A 73 10.18 11.18 -4.86
CA LEU A 73 9.42 10.43 -5.85
C LEU A 73 7.95 10.83 -5.82
N THR A 74 7.40 11.21 -6.99
CA THR A 74 5.96 11.42 -7.15
C THR A 74 5.24 10.09 -7.39
N PRO A 75 3.93 9.97 -7.13
CA PRO A 75 3.16 8.77 -7.45
C PRO A 75 3.29 8.33 -8.91
N GLU A 76 3.31 9.29 -9.84
CA GLU A 76 3.46 9.05 -11.28
C GLU A 76 4.85 8.49 -11.60
N LEU A 77 5.90 9.04 -10.99
CA LEU A 77 7.25 8.53 -11.17
C LEU A 77 7.35 7.08 -10.67
N ILE A 78 6.84 6.80 -9.47
CA ILE A 78 6.81 5.45 -8.89
C ILE A 78 6.09 4.48 -9.84
N LEU A 79 4.93 4.86 -10.36
CA LEU A 79 4.19 4.02 -11.30
C LEU A 79 4.93 3.81 -12.62
N ASN A 80 5.58 4.84 -13.16
CA ASN A 80 6.36 4.76 -14.40
C ASN A 80 7.57 3.83 -14.24
N GLU A 81 8.27 3.93 -13.13
CA GLU A 81 9.40 3.05 -12.79
C GLU A 81 8.90 1.62 -12.62
N ALA A 82 7.80 1.40 -11.89
CA ALA A 82 7.18 0.07 -11.77
C ALA A 82 6.78 -0.53 -13.13
N LYS A 83 6.23 0.28 -14.06
CA LYS A 83 5.93 -0.12 -15.45
C LYS A 83 7.19 -0.48 -16.24
N ARG A 84 8.33 0.17 -15.95
CA ARG A 84 9.62 -0.15 -16.59
C ARG A 84 10.18 -1.48 -16.08
N GLU A 85 10.20 -1.66 -14.76
CA GLU A 85 10.75 -2.86 -14.11
C GLU A 85 9.86 -4.10 -14.37
N SER A 86 8.56 -3.92 -14.62
CA SER A 86 7.61 -5.01 -14.91
C SER A 86 7.58 -5.49 -16.36
N ARG A 87 8.59 -5.15 -17.18
CA ARG A 87 8.67 -5.58 -18.58
C ARG A 87 9.21 -6.99 -18.70
N TYR A 88 8.32 -7.97 -18.68
CA TYR A 88 8.67 -9.38 -18.92
C TYR A 88 8.22 -9.85 -20.30
N SER A 89 9.08 -10.63 -20.97
CA SER A 89 8.62 -11.52 -22.04
C SER A 89 7.79 -12.65 -21.42
N GLN A 90 6.91 -13.28 -22.21
CA GLN A 90 6.12 -14.40 -21.71
C GLN A 90 7.02 -15.51 -21.15
N GLN A 91 8.04 -15.92 -21.90
CA GLN A 91 8.99 -16.95 -21.49
C GLN A 91 9.75 -16.58 -20.20
N ALA A 92 10.21 -15.32 -20.08
CA ALA A 92 10.94 -14.88 -18.89
C ALA A 92 10.06 -14.91 -17.64
N LEU A 93 8.77 -14.53 -17.78
CA LEU A 93 7.83 -14.60 -16.68
C LEU A 93 7.48 -16.05 -16.32
N GLU A 94 7.23 -16.92 -17.30
CA GLU A 94 6.99 -18.35 -17.06
C GLU A 94 8.15 -19.01 -16.32
N GLN A 95 9.40 -18.73 -16.72
CA GLN A 95 10.59 -19.22 -16.03
C GLN A 95 10.67 -18.70 -14.60
N ALA A 96 10.50 -17.39 -14.41
CA ALA A 96 10.55 -16.80 -13.08
C ALA A 96 9.45 -17.36 -12.16
N LEU A 97 8.25 -17.64 -12.69
CA LEU A 97 7.15 -18.25 -11.95
C LEU A 97 7.42 -19.73 -11.62
N ALA A 98 8.08 -20.47 -12.51
CA ALA A 98 8.44 -21.87 -12.27
C ALA A 98 9.42 -22.04 -11.10
N ASP A 99 10.26 -21.03 -10.84
CA ASP A 99 11.19 -21.00 -9.72
C ASP A 99 10.53 -20.55 -8.39
N MET A 100 9.21 -20.26 -8.41
CA MET A 100 8.46 -19.83 -7.22
C MET A 100 7.55 -20.95 -6.70
N ASP A 101 7.53 -21.13 -5.37
CA ASP A 101 6.55 -21.96 -4.67
C ASP A 101 5.18 -21.25 -4.61
N LEU A 102 4.49 -21.20 -5.74
CA LEU A 102 3.18 -20.58 -5.87
C LEU A 102 2.07 -21.55 -5.42
N VAL A 103 1.17 -21.07 -4.55
CA VAL A 103 0.00 -21.84 -4.09
C VAL A 103 -1.01 -22.05 -5.22
N LEU A 104 -1.08 -21.10 -6.16
CA LEU A 104 -2.00 -21.13 -7.30
C LEU A 104 -1.23 -20.92 -8.60
N PRO A 105 -1.63 -21.59 -9.70
CA PRO A 105 -1.03 -21.35 -11.01
C PRO A 105 -1.32 -19.92 -11.47
N VAL A 106 -0.31 -19.27 -12.03
CA VAL A 106 -0.41 -17.90 -12.55
C VAL A 106 -0.55 -17.96 -14.08
N ASP A 107 -1.67 -17.42 -14.58
CA ASP A 107 -1.88 -17.23 -16.01
C ASP A 107 -1.16 -15.95 -16.47
N VAL A 108 -0.14 -16.10 -17.30
CA VAL A 108 0.71 -14.99 -17.76
C VAL A 108 -0.06 -13.95 -18.59
N GLN A 109 -1.01 -14.38 -19.44
CA GLN A 109 -1.78 -13.44 -20.26
C GLN A 109 -2.73 -12.62 -19.38
N ARG A 110 -3.43 -13.29 -18.47
CA ARG A 110 -4.32 -12.63 -17.50
C ARG A 110 -3.53 -11.68 -16.60
N THR A 111 -2.35 -12.09 -16.15
CA THR A 111 -1.44 -11.28 -15.33
C THR A 111 -1.08 -9.97 -16.02
N LYS A 112 -0.73 -10.02 -17.31
CA LYS A 112 -0.43 -8.82 -18.09
C LYS A 112 -1.65 -7.91 -18.27
N GLN A 113 -2.83 -8.49 -18.50
CA GLN A 113 -4.07 -7.72 -18.61
C GLN A 113 -4.41 -7.00 -17.29
N SER A 114 -4.36 -7.73 -16.17
CA SER A 114 -4.54 -7.16 -14.83
C SER A 114 -3.55 -6.03 -14.55
N TRP A 115 -2.29 -6.19 -14.94
CA TRP A 115 -1.28 -5.15 -14.77
C TRP A 115 -1.60 -3.87 -15.54
N LEU A 116 -1.97 -3.98 -16.81
CA LEU A 116 -2.34 -2.83 -17.63
C LEU A 116 -3.58 -2.12 -17.09
N GLN A 117 -4.56 -2.89 -16.61
CA GLN A 117 -5.75 -2.35 -15.96
C GLN A 117 -5.39 -1.60 -14.68
N ALA A 118 -4.63 -2.21 -13.77
CA ALA A 118 -4.19 -1.59 -12.52
C ALA A 118 -3.40 -0.30 -12.76
N CYS A 119 -2.54 -0.25 -13.78
CA CYS A 119 -1.82 0.97 -14.17
C CYS A 119 -2.79 2.07 -14.64
N SER A 120 -3.76 1.74 -15.49
CA SER A 120 -4.73 2.73 -15.98
C SER A 120 -5.64 3.24 -14.87
N GLU A 121 -6.05 2.36 -13.94
CA GLU A 121 -6.84 2.74 -12.76
C GLU A 121 -6.02 3.61 -11.79
N ALA A 122 -4.73 3.32 -11.64
CA ALA A 122 -3.81 4.15 -10.85
C ALA A 122 -3.67 5.57 -11.43
N GLU A 123 -3.49 5.70 -12.75
CA GLU A 123 -3.41 7.00 -13.43
C GLU A 123 -4.68 7.83 -13.19
N LYS A 124 -5.87 7.22 -13.36
CA LYS A 124 -7.16 7.88 -13.07
C LYS A 124 -7.31 8.27 -11.60
N LEU A 125 -6.81 7.43 -10.69
CA LEU A 125 -6.84 7.71 -9.27
C LEU A 125 -6.00 8.96 -8.96
N PHE A 126 -4.81 9.08 -9.53
CA PHE A 126 -3.94 10.25 -9.29
C PHE A 126 -4.58 11.55 -9.74
N GLU A 127 -5.27 11.55 -10.89
CA GLU A 127 -5.99 12.73 -11.40
C GLU A 127 -7.14 13.17 -10.49
N MET A 128 -7.77 12.22 -9.80
CA MET A 128 -8.90 12.48 -8.91
C MET A 128 -8.47 12.96 -7.51
N LEU A 129 -7.30 12.53 -7.04
CA LEU A 129 -6.89 12.76 -5.65
C LEU A 129 -6.37 14.19 -5.41
N PRO A 130 -6.67 14.81 -4.24
CA PRO A 130 -6.17 16.14 -3.92
C PRO A 130 -4.65 16.19 -3.80
N LEU A 131 -4.00 17.13 -4.49
CA LEU A 131 -2.53 17.25 -4.51
C LEU A 131 -1.91 17.57 -3.13
N ASP A 132 -2.66 18.22 -2.25
CA ASP A 132 -2.25 18.48 -0.86
C ASP A 132 -2.28 17.21 0.02
N GLN A 133 -2.77 16.09 -0.52
CA GLN A 133 -2.87 14.79 0.14
C GLN A 133 -1.92 13.74 -0.44
N VAL A 134 -0.96 14.15 -1.28
CA VAL A 134 0.08 13.25 -1.81
C VAL A 134 0.87 12.59 -0.67
N GLY A 135 1.10 11.28 -0.80
CA GLY A 135 1.89 10.53 0.17
C GLY A 135 1.13 10.04 1.40
N CYS A 136 -0.20 10.18 1.45
CA CYS A 136 -1.02 9.61 2.53
C CYS A 136 -1.65 8.26 2.15
N LEU A 137 -2.05 7.50 3.17
CA LEU A 137 -3.08 6.47 3.05
C LEU A 137 -4.44 7.09 3.34
N TYR A 138 -5.50 6.52 2.76
CA TYR A 138 -6.88 6.89 3.11
C TYR A 138 -7.48 5.86 4.05
N LEU A 139 -7.99 6.29 5.20
CA LEU A 139 -8.55 5.40 6.22
C LEU A 139 -10.07 5.51 6.27
N ASP A 140 -10.74 4.38 6.47
CA ASP A 140 -12.16 4.37 6.85
C ASP A 140 -12.37 4.79 8.31
N GLN A 141 -13.62 4.82 8.74
CA GLN A 141 -14.01 5.20 10.11
C GLN A 141 -13.44 4.26 11.18
N GLN A 142 -13.07 3.03 10.80
CA GLN A 142 -12.44 2.05 11.68
C GLN A 142 -10.91 2.16 11.67
N GLY A 143 -10.34 3.13 10.96
CA GLY A 143 -8.91 3.34 10.84
C GLY A 143 -8.22 2.34 9.90
N LYS A 144 -8.98 1.62 9.06
CA LYS A 144 -8.41 0.67 8.10
C LYS A 144 -8.12 1.35 6.77
N PRO A 145 -6.95 1.10 6.15
CA PRO A 145 -6.65 1.59 4.82
C PRO A 145 -7.67 1.13 3.77
N LYS A 146 -8.06 2.05 2.88
CA LYS A 146 -8.95 1.80 1.75
C LYS A 146 -8.43 2.48 0.49
N THR A 147 -8.66 1.84 -0.66
CA THR A 147 -8.56 2.49 -1.96
C THR A 147 -9.68 3.53 -2.06
N PRO A 148 -9.37 4.82 -2.22
CA PRO A 148 -10.41 5.82 -2.45
C PRO A 148 -11.01 5.68 -3.84
N THR A 149 -12.30 5.97 -3.95
CA THR A 149 -13.04 6.14 -5.21
C THR A 149 -13.72 7.50 -5.19
N ALA A 150 -14.24 7.96 -6.33
CA ALA A 150 -14.95 9.24 -6.41
C ALA A 150 -16.11 9.32 -5.41
N GLU A 151 -16.79 8.19 -5.17
CA GLU A 151 -17.94 8.09 -4.27
C GLU A 151 -17.53 7.99 -2.79
N THR A 152 -16.36 7.42 -2.50
CA THR A 152 -15.94 7.09 -1.13
C THR A 152 -14.97 8.09 -0.53
N LEU A 153 -14.22 8.84 -1.35
CA LEU A 153 -13.16 9.76 -0.92
C LEU A 153 -13.62 10.73 0.18
N SER A 154 -14.81 11.32 0.05
CA SER A 154 -15.37 12.27 1.02
C SER A 154 -15.59 11.70 2.43
N ARG A 155 -15.62 10.36 2.57
CA ARG A 155 -15.82 9.65 3.84
C ARG A 155 -14.53 9.08 4.42
N LEU A 156 -13.44 9.16 3.66
CA LEU A 156 -12.14 8.65 4.07
C LEU A 156 -11.30 9.78 4.65
N LYS A 157 -10.44 9.44 5.61
CA LYS A 157 -9.54 10.39 6.25
C LYS A 157 -8.12 10.19 5.71
N PRO A 158 -7.44 11.25 5.22
CA PRO A 158 -6.02 11.14 4.88
C PRO A 158 -5.18 10.89 6.13
N HIS A 159 -4.24 9.97 6.01
CA HIS A 159 -3.35 9.50 7.07
C HIS A 159 -1.91 9.47 6.58
N PHE A 160 -1.14 10.46 7.01
CA PHE A 160 0.25 10.62 6.64
C PHE A 160 1.16 9.84 7.58
N GLY A 161 2.24 9.29 7.03
CA GLY A 161 3.27 8.66 7.83
C GLY A 161 4.14 9.68 8.55
N THR A 162 4.88 9.19 9.55
CA THR A 162 5.87 9.97 10.29
C THR A 162 7.10 9.12 10.53
N LEU A 163 8.20 9.77 10.95
CA LEU A 163 9.33 9.06 11.54
C LEU A 163 8.81 8.22 12.73
N ARG A 164 9.06 6.91 12.68
CA ARG A 164 8.62 5.86 13.63
C ARG A 164 7.12 5.50 13.60
N GLY A 165 6.35 6.03 12.65
CA GLY A 165 4.90 5.78 12.55
C GLY A 165 4.06 6.66 13.47
N THR A 166 2.80 6.87 13.11
CA THR A 166 1.88 7.67 13.94
C THR A 166 1.46 6.88 15.18
N LEU A 167 1.77 7.39 16.38
CA LEU A 167 1.20 6.84 17.60
C LEU A 167 -0.31 7.12 17.63
N PRO A 168 -1.17 6.14 17.98
CA PRO A 168 -2.58 6.42 18.19
C PRO A 168 -2.72 7.46 19.31
N ARG A 169 -3.46 8.53 19.01
CA ARG A 169 -3.78 9.55 20.01
C ARG A 169 -4.85 8.99 20.94
N ILE A 170 -4.59 8.98 22.25
CA ILE A 170 -5.62 8.68 23.25
C ILE A 170 -6.66 9.80 23.15
N VAL A 171 -7.83 9.50 22.59
CA VAL A 171 -8.98 10.39 22.66
C VAL A 171 -9.58 10.18 24.04
N GLN A 172 -9.41 11.14 24.94
CA GLN A 172 -10.10 11.12 26.22
C GLN A 172 -11.59 11.28 25.92
N TYR A 173 -12.38 10.24 26.18
CA TYR A 173 -13.82 10.42 26.31
C TYR A 173 -14.04 11.25 27.56
N GLU A 174 -14.60 12.45 27.41
CA GLU A 174 -15.16 13.17 28.54
C GLU A 174 -16.21 12.26 29.19
N LYS A 175 -16.04 12.02 30.50
CA LYS A 175 -17.04 11.29 31.29
C LYS A 175 -18.36 12.05 31.17
N GLU A 176 -19.37 11.45 30.56
CA GLU A 176 -20.74 11.84 30.82
C GLU A 176 -20.99 11.70 32.33
N GLU A 177 -21.22 12.83 32.99
CA GLU A 177 -21.68 12.86 34.38
C GLU A 177 -23.05 12.14 34.44
N LEU A 178 -23.06 10.99 35.10
CA LEU A 178 -24.30 10.29 35.44
C LEU A 178 -25.16 11.22 36.29
N PRO A 179 -26.44 11.44 35.94
CA PRO A 179 -27.33 12.27 36.74
C PRO A 179 -27.54 11.66 38.14
N PRO A 180 -27.70 12.49 39.18
CA PRO A 180 -27.79 12.02 40.55
C PRO A 180 -29.02 11.12 40.77
N PRO A 181 -28.94 10.14 41.69
CA PRO A 181 -30.05 9.23 41.96
C PRO A 181 -31.25 10.01 42.50
N ARG A 182 -32.43 9.73 41.96
CA ARG A 182 -33.70 10.27 42.48
C ARG A 182 -33.97 9.68 43.85
N VAL A 183 -34.24 10.56 44.82
CA VAL A 183 -34.66 10.26 46.20
C VAL A 183 -36.05 9.63 46.21
#